data_AF-A0A1H3E8W1-F1
#
_entry.id   AF-A0A1H3E8W1-F1
#
_cell.length_a   1.000
_cell.length_b   1.000
_cell.length_c   1.000
_cell.angle_alpha   90.00
_cell.angle_beta   90.00
_cell.angle_gamma   90.00
#
_symmetry.space_group_name_H-M   'P 1'
#
loop_
_entity.id
_entity.type
_entity.pdbx_description
1 polymer ?
#
loop_
_entity_poly.entity_id
_entity_poly.type
_entity_poly.pdbx_seq_one_letter_code
_entity_poly.pdbx_strand_id
1 'polypeptide(L)'
;MTNDNSQSNKSKDKKPVKVFLIDRYVCNFICEKWMSDDVSNRSFGKSHGIHEGIVRKIKEVDGYKIPVSTLTTICFYKGMKLSEFFKLIEETYGELNDNFETVFK
;
A
#
# COMPACT_ATOMS: atom_id res chain seq x y z
N MET A 1 -23.51 -16.21 46.04
CA MET A 1 -22.35 -15.45 45.54
C MET A 1 -22.21 -15.74 44.05
N THR A 2 -22.34 -14.68 43.26
CA THR A 2 -22.13 -14.53 41.81
C THR A 2 -20.76 -15.10 41.36
N ASN A 3 -20.44 -15.44 40.11
CA ASN A 3 -20.97 -15.00 38.82
C ASN A 3 -20.47 -16.00 37.75
N ASP A 4 -21.36 -16.62 36.97
CA ASP A 4 -21.00 -17.31 35.74
C ASP A 4 -20.72 -16.26 34.67
N ASN A 5 -19.44 -16.01 34.38
CA ASN A 5 -19.04 -15.09 33.32
C ASN A 5 -18.74 -15.91 32.06
N SER A 6 -19.79 -16.33 31.36
CA SER A 6 -19.70 -16.83 30.00
C SER A 6 -19.27 -15.67 29.08
N GLN A 7 -17.97 -15.53 28.83
CA GLN A 7 -17.48 -14.65 27.77
C GLN A 7 -17.96 -15.21 26.42
N SER A 8 -18.98 -14.57 25.86
CA SER A 8 -19.47 -14.82 24.50
C SER A 8 -18.38 -14.43 23.49
N ASN A 9 -17.73 -15.42 22.89
CA ASN A 9 -16.89 -15.25 21.72
C ASN A 9 -17.77 -14.85 20.52
N LYS A 10 -17.94 -13.54 20.30
CA LYS A 10 -18.50 -13.01 19.03
C LYS A 10 -17.44 -13.19 17.94
N SER A 11 -17.61 -14.20 17.11
CA SER A 11 -16.99 -14.29 15.78
C SER A 11 -17.32 -13.00 15.01
N LYS A 12 -16.31 -12.15 14.79
CA LYS A 12 -16.47 -10.95 13.97
C LYS A 12 -16.56 -11.40 12.52
N ASP A 13 -17.76 -11.37 11.93
CA ASP A 13 -17.93 -11.55 10.49
C ASP A 13 -17.05 -10.54 9.74
N LYS A 14 -16.14 -11.06 8.92
CA LYS A 14 -15.20 -10.27 8.12
C LYS A 14 -15.99 -9.46 7.09
N LYS A 15 -16.06 -8.15 7.28
CA LYS A 15 -16.76 -7.26 6.34
C LYS A 15 -15.97 -7.17 5.03
N PRO A 16 -16.65 -7.20 3.86
CA PRO A 16 -16.01 -6.98 2.58
C PRO A 16 -15.41 -5.57 2.51
N VAL A 17 -14.16 -5.47 2.05
CA VAL A 17 -13.44 -4.21 1.84
C VAL A 17 -13.18 -4.02 0.35
N LYS A 18 -13.41 -2.80 -0.15
CA LYS A 18 -13.05 -2.42 -1.52
C LYS A 18 -11.57 -2.04 -1.60
N VAL A 19 -10.85 -2.65 -2.54
CA VAL A 19 -9.46 -2.31 -2.88
C VAL A 19 -9.46 -1.77 -4.29
N PHE A 20 -9.13 -0.49 -4.46
CA PHE A 20 -9.01 0.11 -5.78
C PHE A 20 -7.75 -0.38 -6.46
N LEU A 21 -7.85 -0.72 -7.74
CA LEU A 21 -6.73 -1.28 -8.50
C LEU A 21 -5.58 -0.27 -8.60
N ILE A 22 -5.87 1.04 -8.72
CA ILE A 22 -4.86 2.09 -8.69
C ILE A 22 -4.01 2.08 -7.42
N ASP A 23 -4.61 1.89 -6.24
CA ASP A 23 -3.88 1.84 -4.96
C ASP A 23 -2.89 0.66 -4.97
N ARG A 24 -3.35 -0.49 -5.47
CA ARG A 24 -2.55 -1.71 -5.58
C ARG A 24 -1.42 -1.54 -6.62
N TYR A 25 -1.71 -1.01 -7.81
CA TYR A 25 -0.72 -0.82 -8.87
C TYR A 25 0.37 0.17 -8.49
N VAL A 26 0.02 1.27 -7.82
CA VAL A 26 1.00 2.22 -7.28
C VAL A 26 1.93 1.51 -6.28
N CYS A 27 1.36 0.75 -5.34
CA CYS A 27 2.15 0.03 -4.34
C CYS A 27 3.05 -1.04 -4.98
N ASN A 28 2.49 -1.86 -5.86
CA ASN A 28 3.19 -2.93 -6.54
C ASN A 28 4.33 -2.40 -7.41
N PHE A 29 4.10 -1.32 -8.17
CA PHE A 29 5.14 -0.70 -8.98
C PHE A 29 6.35 -0.28 -8.13
N ILE A 30 6.09 0.39 -6.99
CA ILE A 30 7.16 0.82 -6.07
C ILE A 30 7.92 -0.39 -5.53
N CYS A 31 7.20 -1.44 -5.11
CA CYS A 31 7.82 -2.68 -4.63
C CYS A 31 8.68 -3.34 -5.72
N GLU A 32 8.10 -3.65 -6.87
CA GLU A 32 8.71 -4.41 -7.95
C GLU A 32 9.90 -3.69 -8.60
N LYS A 33 9.81 -2.36 -8.76
CA LYS A 33 10.83 -1.58 -9.47
C LYS A 33 11.89 -0.98 -8.56
N TRP A 34 11.53 -0.61 -7.33
CA TRP A 34 12.40 0.21 -6.47
C TRP A 34 12.79 -0.45 -5.15
N MET A 35 12.12 -1.53 -4.74
CA MET A 35 12.52 -2.29 -3.56
C MET A 35 13.22 -3.58 -3.98
N SER A 36 14.48 -3.73 -3.59
CA SER A 36 15.19 -5.00 -3.69
C SER A 36 14.92 -5.84 -2.43
N ASP A 37 14.88 -7.16 -2.57
CA ASP A 37 14.55 -8.09 -1.47
C ASP A 37 15.56 -8.04 -0.31
N ASP A 38 16.79 -7.62 -0.58
CA ASP A 38 17.89 -7.46 0.38
C ASP A 38 17.84 -6.12 1.14
N VAL A 39 17.00 -5.18 0.71
CA VAL A 39 16.89 -3.86 1.35
C VAL A 39 15.86 -3.87 2.47
N SER A 40 16.33 -3.63 3.71
CA SER A 40 15.44 -3.48 4.86
C SER A 40 14.46 -2.30 4.69
N ASN A 41 13.27 -2.41 5.28
CA ASN A 41 12.25 -1.35 5.24
C ASN A 41 12.77 -0.01 5.78
N ARG A 42 13.65 -0.06 6.79
CA ARG A 42 14.29 1.13 7.36
C ARG A 42 15.23 1.80 6.36
N SER A 43 16.06 1.01 5.68
CA SER A 43 17.00 1.52 4.69
C SER A 43 16.25 2.17 3.52
N PHE A 44 15.25 1.47 2.98
CA PHE A 44 14.40 2.01 1.91
C PHE A 44 13.69 3.30 2.33
N GLY A 45 13.11 3.31 3.54
CA GLY A 45 12.43 4.50 4.04
C GLY A 45 13.36 5.71 4.15
N LYS A 46 14.58 5.50 4.65
CA LYS A 46 15.59 6.56 4.76
C LYS A 46 16.01 7.10 3.39
N SER A 47 16.20 6.24 2.38
CA SER A 47 16.62 6.68 1.04
C SER A 47 15.51 7.38 0.25
N HIS A 48 14.24 7.18 0.61
CA HIS A 48 13.08 7.77 -0.08
C HIS A 48 12.30 8.78 0.77
N GLY A 49 12.84 9.21 1.91
CA GLY A 49 12.24 10.24 2.76
C GLY A 49 10.95 9.84 3.47
N ILE A 50 10.73 8.55 3.73
CA ILE A 50 9.50 8.04 4.35
C ILE A 50 9.80 7.15 5.57
N HIS A 51 8.85 7.06 6.51
CA HIS A 51 8.98 6.21 7.68
C HIS A 51 8.86 4.72 7.34
N GLU A 52 9.57 3.84 8.04
CA GLU A 52 9.54 2.37 7.81
C GLU A 52 8.12 1.78 7.88
N GLY A 53 7.24 2.38 8.68
CA GLY A 53 5.84 1.98 8.78
C GLY A 53 5.04 2.25 7.50
N ILE A 54 5.42 3.27 6.72
CA ILE A 54 4.87 3.52 5.38
C ILE A 54 5.35 2.46 4.41
N VAL A 55 6.64 2.11 4.47
CA VAL A 55 7.22 1.04 3.64
C VAL A 55 6.49 -0.29 3.88
N ARG A 56 6.18 -0.63 5.14
CA ARG A 56 5.39 -1.82 5.46
C ARG A 56 4.01 -1.81 4.81
N LYS A 57 3.32 -0.66 4.79
CA LYS A 57 2.01 -0.51 4.15
C LYS A 57 2.09 -0.62 2.63
N ILE A 58 3.12 -0.06 2.00
CA ILE A 58 3.38 -0.22 0.56
C ILE A 58 3.51 -1.71 0.20
N LYS A 59 4.16 -2.50 1.06
CA LYS A 59 4.36 -3.95 0.88
C LYS A 59 3.13 -4.82 1.18
N GLU A 60 2.00 -4.26 1.58
CA GLU A 60 0.77 -5.04 1.77
C GLU A 60 0.29 -5.60 0.41
N VAL A 61 -0.26 -6.83 0.40
CA VAL A 61 -0.69 -7.52 -0.84
C VAL A 61 -1.73 -6.71 -1.62
N ASP A 62 -2.63 -6.04 -0.91
CA ASP A 62 -3.64 -5.18 -1.51
C ASP A 62 -3.15 -3.74 -1.76
N GLY A 63 -1.91 -3.44 -1.38
CA GLY A 63 -1.43 -2.08 -1.22
C GLY A 63 -2.18 -1.31 -0.13
N TYR A 64 -1.97 0.00 -0.10
CA TYR A 64 -2.72 0.93 0.73
C TYR A 64 -2.96 2.25 -0.01
N LYS A 65 -3.88 3.04 0.51
CA LYS A 65 -4.18 4.39 0.01
C LYS A 65 -3.03 5.34 0.32
N ILE A 66 -2.09 5.47 -0.60
CA ILE A 66 -0.92 6.35 -0.44
C ILE A 66 -1.38 7.81 -0.47
N PRO A 67 -1.08 8.63 0.57
CA PRO A 67 -1.28 10.06 0.47
C PRO A 67 -0.45 10.65 -0.67
N VAL A 68 -1.05 11.53 -1.48
CA VAL A 68 -0.36 12.18 -2.62
C VAL A 68 0.94 12.87 -2.17
N SER A 69 0.97 13.44 -0.96
CA SER A 69 2.18 14.03 -0.37
C SER A 69 3.31 13.01 -0.16
N THR A 70 2.99 11.82 0.34
CA THR A 70 3.93 10.70 0.47
C THR A 70 4.44 10.27 -0.89
N LEU A 71 3.54 10.09 -1.86
CA LEU A 71 3.93 9.69 -3.21
C LEU A 71 4.84 10.72 -3.88
N THR A 72 4.50 12.01 -3.73
CA THR A 72 5.32 13.13 -4.22
C THR A 72 6.71 13.13 -3.58
N THR A 73 6.81 12.83 -2.28
CA THR A 73 8.09 12.71 -1.58
C THR A 73 8.94 11.58 -2.17
N ILE A 74 8.35 10.40 -2.37
CA ILE A 74 9.07 9.27 -2.97
C ILE A 74 9.58 9.63 -4.38
N CYS A 75 8.73 10.22 -5.23
CA CYS A 75 9.11 10.68 -6.56
C CYS A 75 10.24 11.72 -6.53
N PHE A 76 10.19 12.67 -5.59
CA PHE A 76 11.24 13.68 -5.40
C PHE A 76 12.60 13.03 -5.12
N TYR A 77 12.68 12.07 -4.19
CA TYR A 77 13.92 11.35 -3.90
C TYR A 77 14.40 10.46 -5.07
N LYS A 78 13.49 10.05 -5.95
CA LYS A 78 13.83 9.37 -7.22
C LYS A 78 14.25 10.32 -8.34
N GLY A 79 14.19 11.63 -8.14
CA GLY A 79 14.52 12.63 -9.15
C GLY A 79 13.52 12.67 -10.31
N MET A 80 12.25 12.31 -10.07
CA MET A 80 11.23 12.23 -11.11
C MET A 80 9.97 13.02 -10.76
N LYS A 81 9.21 13.44 -11.77
CA LYS A 81 7.91 14.10 -11.57
C LYS A 81 6.82 13.08 -11.28
N LEU A 82 5.82 13.49 -10.50
CA LEU A 82 4.64 12.65 -10.21
C LEU A 82 3.89 12.24 -11.50
N SER A 83 3.83 13.12 -12.49
CA SER A 83 3.24 12.83 -13.80
C SER A 83 4.01 11.76 -14.58
N GLU A 84 5.35 11.73 -14.47
CA GLU A 84 6.17 10.70 -15.11
C GLU A 84 5.97 9.36 -14.42
N PHE A 85 5.80 9.37 -13.09
CA PHE A 85 5.51 8.17 -12.32
C PHE A 85 4.21 7.49 -12.76
N PHE A 86 3.12 8.25 -12.91
CA PHE A 86 1.85 7.66 -13.36
C PHE A 86 1.93 7.12 -14.79
N LYS A 87 2.69 7.75 -15.69
CA LYS A 87 2.94 7.19 -17.03
C LYS A 87 3.64 5.83 -16.98
N LEU A 88 4.64 5.66 -16.11
CA LEU A 88 5.31 4.36 -15.95
C LEU A 88 4.36 3.27 -15.44
N ILE A 89 3.42 3.64 -14.56
CA ILE A 89 2.39 2.70 -14.09
C ILE A 89 1.47 2.33 -15.25
N GLU A 90 1.02 3.30 -16.05
CA GLU A 90 0.16 3.05 -17.22
C GLU A 90 0.86 2.16 -18.25
N GLU A 91 2.15 2.36 -18.48
CA GLU A 91 2.98 1.51 -19.35
C GLU A 91 3.09 0.07 -18.83
N THR A 92 3.01 -0.14 -17.50
CA THR A 92 3.20 -1.46 -16.87
C THR A 92 1.89 -2.22 -16.69
N TYR A 93 0.81 -1.54 -16.28
CA TYR A 93 -0.46 -2.15 -15.88
C TYR A 93 -1.64 -1.76 -16.77
N GLY A 94 -1.44 -0.87 -17.75
CA GLY A 94 -2.50 -0.32 -18.58
C GLY A 94 -3.15 0.93 -18.00
N GLU A 95 -4.18 1.44 -18.67
CA GLU A 95 -4.86 2.69 -18.30
C GLU A 95 -5.35 2.68 -16.85
N LEU A 96 -5.00 3.73 -16.12
CA LEU A 96 -5.39 3.90 -14.72
C LEU A 96 -6.84 4.37 -14.61
N ASN A 97 -7.63 3.67 -13.79
CA ASN A 97 -9.04 3.98 -13.55
C ASN A 97 -9.44 3.62 -12.10
N ASP A 98 -10.72 3.80 -11.77
CA ASP A 98 -11.29 3.60 -10.44
C ASP A 98 -11.89 2.19 -10.22
N ASN A 99 -11.54 1.23 -11.07
CA ASN A 99 -11.92 -0.16 -10.87
C ASN A 99 -11.42 -0.68 -9.52
N PHE A 100 -12.19 -1.58 -8.89
CA PHE A 100 -11.88 -2.12 -7.58
C PHE A 100 -12.27 -3.59 -7.46
N GLU A 101 -11.59 -4.29 -6.56
CA GLU A 101 -11.92 -5.65 -6.12
C GLU A 101 -12.52 -5.63 -4.72
N THR A 102 -13.33 -6.65 -4.41
CA THR A 102 -13.84 -6.87 -3.06
C THR A 102 -13.06 -7.99 -2.40
N VAL A 103 -12.39 -7.69 -1.30
CA VAL A 103 -11.61 -8.65 -0.50
C VAL A 103 -12.23 -8.83 0.89
N PHE A 104 -12.15 -10.04 1.41
CA PHE A 104 -12.65 -10.41 2.73
C PHE A 104 -11.46 -10.50 3.71
N LYS A 105 -11.30 -9.51 4.58
CA LYS A 105 -10.16 -9.40 5.52
C LYS A 105 -10.48 -9.94 6.90
#